data_AF-A0A8T7GN56-F1
#
_entry.id   AF-A0A8T7GN56-F1
#
_cell.length_a   1.000
_cell.length_b   1.000
_cell.length_c   1.000
_cell.angle_alpha   90.00
_cell.angle_beta   90.00
_cell.angle_gamma   90.00
#
_symmetry.space_group_name_H-M   'P 1'
#
loop_
_entity.id
_entity.type
_entity.pdbx_description
1 polymer ?
#
loop_
_entity_poly.entity_id
_entity_poly.type
_entity_poly.pdbx_seq_one_letter_code
_entity_poly.pdbx_strand_id
1 'polypeptide(L)' 'MAVEGLPPLRVLLERIIDGGGLGFEEASAVADAILEGRLDDVDVAALLVAMRARGETSEEVAGFA' A
#
# COMPACT_ATOMS: atom_id res chain seq x y z
N MET A 1 -2.69 -10.08 -6.54
CA MET A 1 -3.96 -9.47 -6.96
C MET A 1 -3.69 -8.06 -7.48
N ALA A 2 -4.55 -7.49 -8.32
CA ALA A 2 -4.37 -6.17 -8.91
C ALA A 2 -5.43 -5.20 -8.37
N VAL A 3 -4.99 -4.06 -7.84
CA VAL A 3 -5.86 -2.89 -7.64
C VAL A 3 -5.89 -2.16 -8.99
N GLU A 4 -7.06 -1.80 -9.50
CA GLU A 4 -7.15 -1.09 -10.78
C GLU A 4 -6.30 0.19 -10.77
N GLY A 5 -5.51 0.38 -11.82
CA GLY A 5 -4.60 1.52 -11.92
C GLY A 5 -3.30 1.40 -11.12
N LEU A 6 -3.09 0.31 -10.36
CA LEU A 6 -1.86 0.08 -9.61
C LEU A 6 -1.03 -1.10 -10.15
N PRO A 7 0.29 -1.07 -9.91
CA PRO A 7 1.13 -2.25 -10.06
C PRO A 7 0.62 -3.43 -9.21
N PRO A 8 1.00 -4.68 -9.56
CA PRO A 8 0.73 -5.82 -8.70
C PRO A 8 1.29 -5.61 -7.29
N LEU A 9 0.57 -6.07 -6.25
CA LEU A 9 0.97 -5.84 -4.86
C LEU A 9 2.41 -6.23 -4.55
N ARG A 10 2.91 -7.32 -5.14
CA ARG A 10 4.33 -7.74 -5.02
C ARG A 10 5.30 -6.61 -5.39
N VAL A 11 5.03 -5.90 -6.48
CA VAL A 11 5.88 -4.80 -6.97
C VAL A 11 5.84 -3.61 -6.01
N LEU A 12 4.65 -3.32 -5.45
CA LEU A 12 4.51 -2.28 -4.43
C LEU A 12 5.30 -2.65 -3.16
N LEU A 13 5.21 -3.90 -2.70
CA LEU A 13 5.95 -4.40 -1.55
C LEU A 13 7.46 -4.35 -1.77
N GLU A 14 7.95 -4.78 -2.93
CA GLU A 14 9.37 -4.69 -3.29
C GLU A 14 9.85 -3.23 -3.24
N ARG A 15 9.10 -2.31 -3.88
CA ARG A 15 9.41 -0.87 -3.85
C ARG A 15 9.44 -0.31 -2.44
N ILE A 16 8.52 -0.76 -1.59
CA ILE A 16 8.42 -0.33 -0.20
C ILE A 16 9.64 -0.83 0.61
N ILE A 17 9.98 -2.12 0.48
CA ILE A 17 11.10 -2.74 1.18
C ILE A 17 12.44 -2.12 0.76
N ASP A 18 12.57 -1.72 -0.50
CA ASP A 18 13.75 -1.05 -1.06
C ASP A 18 13.88 0.43 -0.65
N GLY A 19 13.01 0.93 0.23
CA GLY A 19 13.05 2.29 0.76
C GLY A 19 12.28 3.33 -0.06
N GLY A 20 11.58 2.91 -1.12
CA GLY A 20 10.56 3.73 -1.78
C GLY A 20 9.29 3.86 -0.92
N GLY A 21 8.21 4.40 -1.47
CA GLY A 21 6.92 4.55 -0.79
C GLY A 21 5.75 4.51 -1.75
N LEU A 22 4.56 4.80 -1.25
CA LEU A 22 3.39 5.11 -2.08
C LEU A 22 3.23 6.63 -2.22
N GLY A 23 2.85 7.08 -3.42
CA GLY A 23 2.30 8.43 -3.59
C GLY A 23 0.90 8.55 -2.97
N PHE A 24 0.35 9.75 -2.90
CA PHE A 24 -0.98 10.01 -2.34
C PHE A 24 -2.07 9.19 -3.04
N GLU A 25 -2.10 9.21 -4.38
CA GLU A 25 -3.10 8.52 -5.19
C GLU A 25 -2.97 7.00 -5.07
N GLU A 26 -1.74 6.50 -4.98
CA GLU A 26 -1.49 5.06 -4.79
C GLU A 26 -1.93 4.61 -3.39
N ALA A 27 -1.61 5.42 -2.37
CA ALA A 27 -2.02 5.19 -1.00
C ALA A 27 -3.54 5.19 -0.85
N SER A 28 -4.23 6.14 -1.50
CA SER A 28 -5.70 6.22 -1.52
C SER A 28 -6.34 5.02 -2.24
N ALA A 29 -5.85 4.65 -3.41
CA ALA A 29 -6.37 3.48 -4.13
C ALA A 29 -6.15 2.17 -3.36
N VAL A 30 -5.05 2.06 -2.62
CA VAL A 30 -4.81 0.94 -1.70
C VAL A 30 -5.79 0.97 -0.54
N ALA A 31 -5.99 2.11 0.12
CA ALA A 31 -6.91 2.25 1.24
C ALA A 31 -8.34 1.86 0.84
N ASP A 32 -8.81 2.33 -0.32
CA ASP A 32 -10.10 1.94 -0.90
C ASP A 32 -10.17 0.42 -1.12
N ALA A 33 -9.11 -0.20 -1.63
CA ALA A 33 -9.07 -1.64 -1.82
C ALA A 33 -9.15 -2.45 -0.51
N ILE A 34 -8.54 -1.94 0.56
CA ILE A 34 -8.63 -2.55 1.90
C ILE A 34 -10.07 -2.44 2.41
N LEU A 35 -10.66 -1.24 2.37
CA LEU A 35 -11.99 -0.98 2.91
C LEU A 35 -13.10 -1.70 2.13
N GLU A 36 -12.94 -1.85 0.82
CA GLU A 36 -13.85 -2.61 -0.04
C GLU A 36 -13.67 -4.13 0.08
N GLY A 37 -12.71 -4.62 0.87
CA GLY A 37 -12.42 -6.04 1.04
C GLY A 37 -11.83 -6.70 -0.20
N ARG A 38 -11.21 -5.91 -1.09
CA ARG A 38 -10.53 -6.39 -2.30
C ARG A 38 -9.12 -6.90 -2.03
N LEU A 39 -8.57 -6.66 -0.84
CA LEU A 39 -7.30 -7.24 -0.38
C LEU A 39 -7.58 -8.24 0.74
N ASP A 40 -6.88 -9.38 0.72
CA ASP A 40 -6.99 -10.36 1.80
C ASP A 40 -6.13 -9.96 3.02
N ASP A 41 -6.39 -10.57 4.17
CA ASP A 41 -5.72 -10.23 5.44
C ASP A 41 -4.19 -10.36 5.35
N VAL A 42 -3.66 -11.28 4.53
CA VAL A 42 -2.22 -11.51 4.36
C VAL A 42 -1.60 -10.37 3.57
N ASP A 43 -2.26 -9.96 2.49
CA ASP A 43 -1.88 -8.84 1.63
C ASP A 43 -1.89 -7.52 2.42
N VAL A 44 -2.95 -7.28 3.22
CA VAL A 44 -3.06 -6.12 4.10
C VAL A 44 -1.95 -6.11 5.15
N ALA A 45 -1.74 -7.24 5.84
CA ALA A 45 -0.69 -7.36 6.85
C ALA A 45 0.70 -7.13 6.26
N ALA A 46 1.00 -7.70 5.10
CA ALA A 46 2.28 -7.55 4.43
C ALA A 46 2.57 -6.08 4.10
N LEU A 47 1.57 -5.36 3.57
CA LEU A 47 1.71 -3.95 3.22
C LEU A 47 1.96 -3.10 4.46
N LEU A 48 1.12 -3.22 5.49
CA LEU A 48 1.21 -2.42 6.71
C LEU A 48 2.53 -2.67 7.45
N VAL A 49 2.99 -3.92 7.52
CA VAL A 49 4.28 -4.27 8.14
C VAL A 49 5.44 -3.68 7.34
N ALA A 50 5.41 -3.76 6.00
CA ALA A 50 6.47 -3.22 5.17
C ALA A 50 6.54 -1.68 5.25
N MET A 51 5.38 -1.00 5.24
CA MET A 51 5.29 0.44 5.49
C MET A 51 5.82 0.81 6.89
N ARG A 52 5.40 0.08 7.93
CA ARG A 52 5.84 0.30 9.31
C ARG A 52 7.35 0.12 9.49
N ALA A 53 7.93 -0.89 8.83
CA ALA A 53 9.35 -1.18 8.90
C ALA A 53 10.21 -0.09 8.24
N ARG A 54 9.72 0.47 7.13
CA ARG A 54 10.37 1.56 6.39
C ARG A 54 10.15 2.93 7.04
N GLY A 55 9.00 3.11 7.68
CA GLY A 55 8.49 4.40 8.17
C GLY A 55 7.47 4.97 7.19
N GLU A 56 6.32 5.39 7.71
CA GLU A 56 5.24 5.96 6.91
C GLU A 56 5.58 7.39 6.45
N THR A 57 5.21 7.74 5.22
CA THR A 57 5.36 9.10 4.68
C THR A 57 4.09 9.94 4.90
N SER A 58 4.21 11.26 4.77
CA SER A 58 3.05 12.17 4.81
C SER A 58 2.01 11.86 3.73
N GLU A 59 2.48 11.49 2.55
CA GLU A 59 1.68 11.14 1.38
C GLU A 59 0.90 9.84 1.63
N GLU A 60 1.56 8.85 2.23
CA GLU A 60 0.94 7.59 2.64
C GLU A 60 -0.14 7.85 3.70
N VAL A 61 0.17 8.60 4.76
CA VAL A 61 -0.81 8.90 5.82
C VAL A 61 -1.99 9.71 5.27
N ALA A 62 -1.75 10.68 4.39
CA ALA A 62 -2.80 11.48 3.78
C ALA A 62 -3.69 10.65 2.84
N GLY A 63 -3.13 9.71 2.08
CA GLY A 63 -3.91 8.85 1.20
C GLY A 63 -4.75 7.81 1.95
N PHE A 64 -4.33 7.40 3.15
CA PHE A 64 -5.09 6.46 4.00
C PHE A 64 -6.17 7.13 4.88
N ALA A 65 -6.21 8.46 4.94
CA ALA A 65 -7.14 9.24 5.77
C ALA A 65 -8.43 9.59 5.04
#